data_AF-A0A1I1E2Z2-F1
#
_entry.id   AF-A0A1I1E2Z2-F1
#
_cell.length_a   1.000
_cell.length_b   1.000
_cell.length_c   1.000
_cell.angle_alpha   90.00
_cell.angle_beta   90.00
_cell.angle_gamma   90.00
#
_symmetry.space_group_name_H-M   'P 1'
#
loop_
_entity.id
_entity.type
_entity.pdbx_description
1 polymer ?
#
loop_
_entity_poly.entity_id
_entity_poly.type
_entity_poly.pdbx_seq_one_letter_code
_entity_poly.pdbx_strand_id
1 'polypeptide(L)'
;MKKNSLKVLSCLACICCALVICPALNVQAKKGWVKVQECSPGAPVIYSEYEIPDDPYVRLNNCIQWLREQGWSEEHIAVGIPQVLESLGLPPEANPYKKKTPKYTQEQIDAAWEEASRTEATCTKGTTVEYKNSLTGKTKTEEISGPIDHAYEKTTTESTCISEGFDTFTCSVCGDSYEEVLPAVGHSYEKVTVDPTCIADGTDTYTCTTCGDSYKESIPALGHSEGEAVISKKPRAFSEGEQTISCITCGEVLESIILPQKFPLSIKLLLLVVLR
;
A
#
# COMPACT_ATOMS: atom_id res chain seq x y z
N MET A 1 -43.87 -24.38 -48.46
CA MET A 1 -44.20 -24.71 -47.06
C MET A 1 -43.59 -23.67 -46.13
N LYS A 2 -44.42 -22.78 -45.57
CA LYS A 2 -44.36 -22.33 -44.16
C LYS A 2 -45.73 -21.73 -43.84
N LYS A 3 -46.32 -22.25 -42.77
CA LYS A 3 -47.67 -22.05 -42.24
C LYS A 3 -48.09 -20.57 -42.21
N ASN A 4 -48.97 -20.15 -43.12
CA ASN A 4 -49.67 -18.84 -43.03
C ASN A 4 -51.18 -19.00 -42.75
N SER A 5 -51.62 -20.21 -42.49
CA SER A 5 -52.99 -20.54 -42.07
C SER A 5 -53.07 -20.55 -40.54
N LEU A 6 -54.08 -19.85 -40.00
CA LEU A 6 -54.51 -19.83 -38.58
C LEU A 6 -53.72 -18.96 -37.57
N LYS A 7 -53.48 -17.69 -37.87
CA LYS A 7 -53.24 -16.66 -36.81
C LYS A 7 -54.09 -15.39 -36.98
N VAL A 8 -55.17 -15.45 -37.74
CA VAL A 8 -56.11 -14.32 -37.96
C VAL A 8 -57.11 -14.17 -36.79
N LEU A 9 -57.01 -14.98 -35.72
CA LEU A 9 -58.17 -15.28 -34.87
C LEU A 9 -58.18 -14.72 -33.44
N SER A 10 -57.15 -14.03 -32.95
CA SER A 10 -57.21 -13.47 -31.58
C SER A 10 -57.58 -12.00 -31.51
N CYS A 11 -57.69 -11.29 -32.65
CA CYS A 11 -57.91 -9.85 -32.65
C CYS A 11 -59.05 -9.42 -33.58
N LEU A 12 -60.27 -9.90 -33.27
CA LEU A 12 -61.51 -9.39 -33.86
C LEU A 12 -62.14 -8.26 -33.04
N ALA A 13 -61.31 -7.53 -32.30
CA ALA A 13 -61.73 -6.35 -31.57
C ALA A 13 -61.64 -5.06 -32.39
N CYS A 14 -61.20 -5.11 -33.65
CA CYS A 14 -61.19 -3.94 -34.52
C CYS A 14 -61.65 -4.34 -35.92
N ILE A 15 -62.94 -4.11 -36.20
CA ILE A 15 -63.41 -3.86 -37.58
C ILE A 15 -62.49 -2.82 -38.28
N CYS A 16 -61.82 -1.95 -37.51
CA CYS A 16 -60.84 -0.98 -37.97
C CYS A 16 -59.43 -1.55 -38.33
N CYS A 17 -58.92 -2.61 -37.71
CA CYS A 17 -57.60 -3.16 -38.09
C CYS A 17 -57.68 -3.93 -39.42
N ALA A 18 -58.83 -4.55 -39.70
CA ALA A 18 -59.07 -5.20 -40.99
C ALA A 18 -59.14 -4.19 -42.15
N LEU A 19 -59.70 -2.99 -41.91
CA LEU A 19 -59.81 -1.93 -42.92
C LEU A 19 -58.46 -1.26 -43.28
N VAL A 20 -57.50 -1.23 -42.35
CA VAL A 20 -56.18 -0.60 -42.59
C VAL A 20 -55.19 -1.54 -43.27
N ILE A 21 -55.32 -2.87 -43.13
CA ILE A 21 -54.25 -3.82 -43.47
C ILE A 21 -54.54 -4.66 -44.72
N CYS A 22 -55.78 -4.75 -45.21
CA CYS A 22 -56.03 -5.43 -46.49
C CYS A 22 -57.30 -4.95 -47.20
N PRO A 23 -57.21 -4.29 -48.38
CA PRO A 23 -58.39 -4.00 -49.21
C PRO A 23 -59.07 -5.27 -49.74
N ALA A 24 -58.41 -6.43 -49.59
CA ALA A 24 -58.78 -7.71 -50.20
C ALA A 24 -59.58 -8.65 -49.26
N LEU A 25 -60.04 -8.20 -48.09
CA LEU A 25 -60.79 -9.06 -47.16
C LEU A 25 -62.17 -8.45 -46.85
N ASN A 26 -63.22 -9.13 -47.30
CA ASN A 26 -64.61 -8.78 -46.97
C ASN A 26 -65.03 -9.52 -45.70
N VAL A 27 -65.02 -8.83 -44.55
CA VAL A 27 -65.33 -9.41 -43.24
C VAL A 27 -66.66 -8.84 -42.73
N GLN A 28 -67.63 -9.73 -42.46
CA GLN A 28 -68.89 -9.37 -41.81
C GLN A 28 -68.91 -9.96 -40.39
N ALA A 29 -69.18 -9.13 -39.38
CA ALA A 29 -69.29 -9.54 -37.98
C ALA A 29 -70.73 -9.38 -37.47
N LYS A 30 -71.23 -10.39 -36.76
CA LYS A 30 -72.52 -10.35 -36.03
C LYS A 30 -72.31 -11.07 -34.69
N LYS A 31 -72.77 -10.46 -33.59
CA LYS A 31 -72.66 -10.94 -32.18
C LYS A 31 -72.00 -12.32 -32.02
N GLY A 32 -70.69 -12.33 -31.77
CA GLY A 32 -69.92 -13.54 -31.41
C GLY A 32 -69.36 -14.36 -32.57
N TRP A 33 -69.60 -14.00 -33.84
CA TRP A 33 -69.16 -14.78 -35.00
C TRP A 33 -68.52 -13.93 -36.08
N VAL A 34 -67.49 -14.47 -36.73
CA VAL A 34 -66.79 -13.81 -37.83
C VAL A 34 -66.70 -14.75 -39.02
N LYS A 35 -67.13 -14.23 -40.18
CA LYS A 35 -67.00 -14.91 -41.47
C LYS A 35 -65.76 -14.38 -42.18
N VAL A 36 -64.80 -15.27 -42.47
CA VAL A 36 -63.60 -14.94 -43.27
C VAL A 36 -63.66 -15.76 -44.56
N GLN A 37 -63.62 -15.09 -45.71
CA GLN A 37 -63.57 -15.72 -47.03
C GLN A 37 -62.23 -15.37 -47.67
N GLU A 38 -61.42 -16.38 -47.99
CA GLU A 38 -60.20 -16.17 -48.78
C GLU A 38 -60.58 -15.79 -50.23
N CYS A 39 -59.93 -14.76 -50.77
CA CYS A 39 -60.22 -14.21 -52.10
C CYS A 39 -59.70 -15.06 -53.28
N SER A 40 -59.54 -16.38 -53.12
CA SER A 40 -59.30 -17.29 -54.24
C SER A 40 -60.61 -17.98 -54.65
N PRO A 41 -61.02 -17.95 -55.93
CA PRO A 41 -62.23 -18.64 -56.38
C PRO A 41 -62.12 -20.13 -56.09
N GLY A 42 -62.91 -20.63 -55.14
CA GLY A 42 -62.98 -22.06 -54.78
C GLY A 42 -62.30 -22.49 -53.47
N ALA A 43 -61.74 -21.57 -52.68
CA ALA A 43 -61.22 -21.93 -51.35
C ALA A 43 -62.35 -22.18 -50.32
N PRO A 44 -62.27 -23.21 -49.46
CA PRO A 44 -63.28 -23.49 -48.46
C PRO A 44 -63.36 -22.39 -47.40
N VAL A 45 -64.58 -22.02 -47.01
CA VAL A 45 -64.83 -21.08 -45.91
C VAL A 45 -64.46 -21.77 -44.60
N ILE A 46 -63.41 -21.29 -43.93
CA ILE A 46 -62.99 -21.82 -42.64
C ILE A 46 -63.72 -21.05 -41.54
N TYR A 47 -64.60 -21.74 -40.81
CA TYR A 47 -65.15 -21.23 -39.56
C TYR A 47 -64.21 -21.62 -38.43
N SER A 48 -63.94 -20.68 -37.54
CA SER A 48 -63.22 -20.97 -36.29
C SER A 48 -63.97 -20.26 -35.19
N GLU A 49 -64.32 -21.05 -34.18
CA GLU A 49 -65.06 -20.62 -33.01
C GLU A 49 -64.03 -20.01 -32.05
N TYR A 50 -64.14 -18.71 -31.82
CA TYR A 50 -63.25 -18.02 -30.89
C TYR A 50 -64.07 -17.13 -29.97
N GLU A 51 -63.93 -17.35 -28.67
CA GLU A 51 -64.62 -16.59 -27.64
C GLU A 51 -63.97 -15.19 -27.55
N ILE A 52 -64.74 -14.15 -27.86
CA ILE A 52 -64.26 -12.77 -27.78
C ILE A 52 -64.43 -12.30 -26.33
N PRO A 53 -63.36 -11.88 -25.63
CA PRO A 53 -63.47 -11.43 -24.24
C PRO A 53 -64.39 -10.21 -24.12
N ASP A 54 -65.29 -10.21 -23.14
CA ASP A 54 -66.20 -9.09 -22.87
C ASP A 54 -65.47 -7.85 -22.32
N ASP A 55 -64.30 -8.02 -21.71
CA ASP A 55 -63.50 -6.90 -21.18
C ASP A 55 -62.73 -6.18 -22.31
N PRO A 56 -62.99 -4.88 -22.56
CA PRO A 56 -62.25 -4.11 -23.57
C PRO A 56 -60.75 -3.97 -23.28
N TYR A 57 -60.30 -4.03 -22.02
CA TYR A 57 -58.87 -3.98 -21.67
C TYR A 57 -58.15 -5.28 -22.04
N VAL A 58 -58.80 -6.43 -21.83
CA VAL A 58 -58.28 -7.73 -22.29
C VAL A 58 -58.18 -7.74 -23.82
N ARG A 59 -59.16 -7.17 -24.51
CA ARG A 59 -59.15 -7.02 -25.98
C ARG A 59 -57.99 -6.15 -26.48
N LEU A 60 -57.70 -5.03 -25.80
CA LEU A 60 -56.55 -4.16 -26.09
C LEU A 60 -55.21 -4.92 -25.92
N ASN A 61 -55.03 -5.64 -24.81
CA ASN A 61 -53.80 -6.38 -24.55
C ASN A 61 -53.57 -7.52 -25.55
N ASN A 62 -54.64 -8.24 -25.92
CA ASN A 62 -54.58 -9.28 -26.94
C ASN A 62 -54.19 -8.70 -28.32
N CYS A 63 -54.70 -7.51 -28.67
CA CYS A 63 -54.30 -6.79 -29.89
C CYS A 63 -52.80 -6.47 -29.92
N ILE A 64 -52.29 -5.93 -28.81
CA ILE A 64 -50.87 -5.60 -28.67
C ILE A 64 -49.99 -6.84 -28.77
N GLN A 65 -50.33 -7.91 -28.03
CA GLN A 65 -49.57 -9.16 -28.10
C GLN A 65 -49.57 -9.75 -29.51
N TRP A 66 -50.72 -9.73 -30.18
CA TRP A 66 -50.82 -10.22 -31.54
C TRP A 66 -49.92 -9.44 -32.51
N LEU A 67 -49.90 -8.11 -32.43
CA LEU A 67 -49.01 -7.29 -33.27
C LEU A 67 -47.53 -7.61 -33.03
N ARG A 68 -47.12 -7.84 -31.77
CA ARG A 68 -45.77 -8.30 -31.44
C ARG A 68 -45.44 -9.65 -32.06
N GLU A 69 -46.38 -10.60 -32.02
CA GLU A 69 -46.20 -11.91 -32.65
C GLU A 69 -46.08 -11.83 -34.18
N GLN A 70 -46.67 -10.81 -34.80
CA GLN A 70 -46.51 -10.52 -36.23
C GLN A 70 -45.19 -9.80 -36.55
N GLY A 71 -44.34 -9.54 -35.55
CA GLY A 71 -43.03 -8.92 -35.73
C GLY A 71 -43.04 -7.39 -35.84
N TRP A 72 -44.14 -6.73 -35.45
CA TRP A 72 -44.19 -5.27 -35.42
C TRP A 72 -43.32 -4.73 -34.27
N SER A 73 -42.57 -3.66 -34.51
CA SER A 73 -41.81 -2.99 -33.45
C SER A 73 -42.75 -2.24 -32.51
N GLU A 74 -42.36 -2.10 -31.24
CA GLU A 74 -43.13 -1.36 -30.23
C GLU A 74 -43.47 0.07 -30.68
N GLU A 75 -42.60 0.71 -31.47
CA GLU A 75 -42.81 2.04 -32.04
C GLU A 75 -43.96 2.07 -33.04
N HIS A 76 -44.02 1.09 -33.95
CA HIS A 76 -45.11 1.00 -34.92
C HIS A 76 -46.44 0.62 -34.25
N ILE A 77 -46.38 -0.23 -33.22
CA ILE A 77 -47.57 -0.59 -32.43
C ILE A 77 -48.11 0.66 -31.73
N ALA A 78 -47.24 1.44 -31.06
CA ALA A 78 -47.62 2.64 -30.32
C ALA A 78 -48.41 3.66 -31.15
N VAL A 79 -48.09 3.81 -32.44
CA VAL A 79 -48.74 4.76 -33.36
C VAL A 79 -50.22 4.41 -33.60
N GLY A 80 -50.56 3.11 -33.66
CA GLY A 80 -51.93 2.65 -33.96
C GLY A 80 -52.85 2.58 -32.74
N ILE A 81 -52.30 2.54 -31.53
CA ILE A 81 -53.06 2.30 -30.30
C ILE A 81 -54.15 3.35 -30.01
N PRO A 82 -53.99 4.66 -30.29
CA PRO A 82 -55.07 5.62 -30.13
C PRO A 82 -56.36 5.26 -30.88
N GLN A 83 -56.25 4.74 -32.11
CA GLN A 83 -57.41 4.32 -32.91
C GLN A 83 -58.05 3.03 -32.37
N VAL A 84 -57.23 2.13 -31.83
CA VAL A 84 -57.69 0.91 -31.16
C VAL A 84 -58.48 1.24 -29.90
N LEU A 85 -58.03 2.21 -29.10
CA LEU A 85 -58.74 2.66 -27.90
C LEU A 85 -60.11 3.27 -28.22
N GLU A 86 -60.16 4.15 -29.23
CA GLU A 86 -61.42 4.74 -29.72
C GLU A 86 -62.40 3.65 -30.18
N SER A 87 -61.91 2.66 -30.91
CA SER A 87 -62.70 1.52 -31.38
C SER A 87 -63.23 0.63 -30.24
N LEU A 88 -62.50 0.57 -29.13
CA LEU A 88 -62.87 -0.21 -27.93
C LEU A 88 -63.69 0.60 -26.93
N GLY A 89 -63.95 1.89 -27.18
CA GLY A 89 -64.57 2.80 -26.23
C GLY A 89 -63.74 3.01 -24.95
N LEU A 90 -62.42 2.79 -25.04
CA LEU A 90 -61.51 2.95 -23.92
C LEU A 90 -61.01 4.41 -23.83
N PRO A 91 -60.82 4.93 -22.61
CA PRO A 91 -60.33 6.29 -22.43
C PRO A 91 -58.84 6.40 -22.84
N PRO A 92 -58.33 7.59 -23.23
CA PRO A 92 -56.93 7.77 -23.64
C PRO A 92 -55.90 7.34 -22.59
N GLU A 93 -56.28 7.33 -21.31
CA GLU A 93 -55.47 6.85 -20.18
C GLU A 93 -55.20 5.35 -20.24
N ALA A 94 -56.04 4.58 -20.93
CA ALA A 94 -55.85 3.15 -21.14
C ALA A 94 -54.74 2.84 -22.16
N ASN A 95 -54.12 3.85 -22.79
CA ASN A 95 -53.00 3.67 -23.71
C ASN A 95 -51.72 3.22 -22.99
N PRO A 96 -51.27 1.96 -23.16
CA PRO A 96 -50.04 1.47 -22.52
C PRO A 96 -48.76 2.06 -23.13
N TYR A 97 -48.87 2.70 -24.30
CA TYR A 97 -47.77 3.38 -25.00
C TYR A 97 -47.80 4.90 -24.82
N LYS A 98 -48.65 5.43 -23.95
CA LYS A 98 -48.60 6.86 -23.58
C LYS A 98 -47.22 7.12 -22.97
N LYS A 99 -46.32 7.72 -23.75
CA LYS A 99 -45.06 8.23 -23.21
C LYS A 99 -45.42 9.12 -22.04
N LYS A 100 -44.99 8.76 -20.83
CA LYS A 100 -45.04 9.69 -19.70
C LYS A 100 -44.25 10.91 -20.16
N THR A 101 -44.94 12.01 -20.42
CA THR A 101 -44.29 13.28 -20.73
C THR A 101 -43.36 13.58 -19.55
N PRO A 102 -42.04 13.71 -19.79
CA PRO A 102 -41.12 14.00 -18.71
C PRO A 102 -41.58 15.30 -18.03
N LYS A 103 -41.62 15.27 -16.70
CA LYS A 103 -42.13 16.39 -15.89
C LYS A 103 -41.34 17.68 -16.14
N TYR A 104 -40.07 17.55 -16.55
CA TYR A 104 -39.15 18.63 -16.83
C TYR A 104 -38.42 18.35 -18.15
N THR A 105 -38.08 19.40 -18.91
CA THR A 105 -37.25 19.28 -20.11
C THR A 105 -35.81 18.98 -19.73
N GLN A 106 -35.00 18.52 -20.69
CA GLN A 106 -33.58 18.27 -20.43
C GLN A 106 -32.84 19.56 -20.08
N GLU A 107 -33.13 20.69 -20.74
CA GLU A 107 -32.50 21.97 -20.37
C GLU A 107 -32.85 22.40 -18.94
N GLN A 108 -34.08 22.15 -18.50
CA GLN A 108 -34.50 22.44 -17.13
C GLN A 108 -33.76 21.56 -16.11
N ILE A 109 -33.56 20.28 -16.42
CA ILE A 109 -32.81 19.36 -15.57
C ILE A 109 -31.34 19.79 -15.51
N ASP A 110 -30.73 20.15 -16.64
CA ASP A 110 -29.32 20.52 -16.69
C ASP A 110 -29.04 21.84 -15.96
N ALA A 111 -29.97 22.80 -16.02
CA ALA A 111 -29.89 24.05 -15.27
C ALA A 111 -30.17 23.90 -13.76
N ALA A 112 -30.72 22.76 -13.32
CA ALA A 112 -31.15 22.53 -11.94
C ALA A 112 -30.12 21.81 -11.07
N TRP A 113 -28.88 21.65 -11.54
CA TRP A 113 -27.79 21.10 -10.73
C TRP A 113 -27.16 22.17 -9.86
N GLU A 114 -27.16 21.93 -8.56
CA GLU A 114 -26.59 22.83 -7.56
C GLU A 114 -25.55 22.07 -6.72
N GLU A 115 -24.51 22.77 -6.27
CA GLU A 115 -23.51 22.22 -5.36
C GLU A 115 -24.18 21.89 -4.01
N ALA A 116 -24.12 20.62 -3.62
CA ALA A 116 -24.69 20.12 -2.36
C ALA A 116 -23.63 20.06 -1.26
N SER A 117 -22.43 19.60 -1.59
CA SER A 117 -21.31 19.55 -0.65
C SER A 117 -19.96 19.55 -1.36
N ARG A 118 -18.93 20.00 -0.65
CA ARG A 118 -17.55 20.04 -1.11
C ARG A 118 -16.64 19.43 -0.07
N THR A 119 -15.78 18.54 -0.53
CA THR A 119 -14.68 17.97 0.27
C THR A 119 -13.38 18.47 -0.32
N GLU A 120 -12.60 19.22 0.46
CA GLU A 120 -11.31 19.75 0.03
C GLU A 120 -10.27 18.64 -0.13
N ALA A 121 -9.28 18.89 -0.98
CA ALA A 121 -8.17 17.98 -1.21
C ALA A 121 -7.35 17.73 0.06
N THR A 122 -6.83 16.52 0.14
CA THR A 122 -5.90 16.01 1.16
C THR A 122 -4.70 15.38 0.47
N CYS A 123 -3.71 14.91 1.23
CA CYS A 123 -2.53 14.25 0.64
C CYS A 123 -2.85 12.92 -0.08
N THR A 124 -4.05 12.36 0.10
CA THR A 124 -4.44 11.07 -0.52
C THR A 124 -5.63 11.17 -1.47
N LYS A 125 -6.44 12.22 -1.35
CA LYS A 125 -7.67 12.38 -2.12
C LYS A 125 -7.78 13.81 -2.62
N GLY A 126 -8.24 13.94 -3.86
CA GLY A 126 -8.54 15.21 -4.48
C GLY A 126 -9.76 15.94 -3.92
N THR A 127 -9.97 17.17 -4.38
CA THR A 127 -11.19 17.91 -4.07
C THR A 127 -12.35 17.29 -4.83
N THR A 128 -13.41 16.90 -4.12
CA THR A 128 -14.63 16.35 -4.73
C THR A 128 -15.84 17.22 -4.41
N VAL A 129 -16.68 17.44 -5.41
CA VAL A 129 -17.94 18.18 -5.26
C VAL A 129 -19.11 17.25 -5.56
N GLU A 130 -20.06 17.19 -4.63
CA GLU A 130 -21.33 16.51 -4.84
C GLU A 130 -22.37 17.54 -5.31
N TYR A 131 -23.03 17.24 -6.42
CA TYR A 131 -24.14 18.03 -6.96
C TYR A 131 -25.45 17.31 -6.73
N LYS A 132 -26.50 18.07 -6.40
CA LYS A 132 -27.86 17.57 -6.30
C LYS A 132 -28.76 18.33 -7.26
N ASN A 133 -29.57 17.59 -8.00
CA ASN A 133 -30.53 18.18 -8.92
C ASN A 133 -31.82 18.54 -8.18
N SER A 134 -32.21 19.81 -8.17
CA SER A 134 -33.37 20.28 -7.40
C SER A 134 -34.71 19.80 -7.95
N LEU A 135 -34.78 19.48 -9.25
CA LEU A 135 -36.01 19.01 -9.91
C LEU A 135 -36.21 17.50 -9.81
N THR A 136 -35.14 16.72 -9.96
CA THR A 136 -35.19 15.25 -10.04
C THR A 136 -34.73 14.55 -8.76
N GLY A 137 -34.03 15.24 -7.86
CA GLY A 137 -33.46 14.68 -6.64
C GLY A 137 -32.23 13.78 -6.86
N LYS A 138 -31.79 13.61 -8.10
CA LYS A 138 -30.58 12.83 -8.43
C LYS A 138 -29.33 13.53 -7.91
N THR A 139 -28.30 12.74 -7.61
CA THR A 139 -26.98 13.23 -7.22
C THR A 139 -25.91 12.76 -8.21
N LYS A 140 -24.84 13.55 -8.33
CA LYS A 140 -23.61 13.17 -9.04
C LYS A 140 -22.41 13.72 -8.28
N THR A 141 -21.26 13.07 -8.40
CA THR A 141 -20.01 13.50 -7.77
C THR A 141 -18.98 13.71 -8.86
N GLU A 142 -18.24 14.82 -8.80
CA GLU A 142 -17.17 15.14 -9.73
C GLU A 142 -15.87 15.42 -8.95
N GLU A 143 -14.76 14.94 -9.48
CA GLU A 143 -13.41 15.23 -8.99
C GLU A 143 -12.88 16.49 -9.68
N ILE A 144 -12.56 17.51 -8.90
CA ILE A 144 -12.19 18.84 -9.39
C ILE A 144 -10.67 18.98 -9.53
N SER A 145 -9.92 18.38 -8.60
CA SER A 145 -8.47 18.39 -8.59
C SER A 145 -7.96 17.12 -7.93
N GLY A 146 -6.73 16.73 -8.22
CA GLY A 146 -6.07 15.60 -7.55
C GLY A 146 -5.65 15.92 -6.09
N PRO A 147 -5.02 14.95 -5.41
CA PRO A 147 -4.44 15.14 -4.09
C PRO A 147 -3.40 16.26 -4.06
N ILE A 148 -3.22 16.88 -2.89
CA ILE A 148 -2.14 17.86 -2.67
C ILE A 148 -0.84 17.16 -2.32
N ASP A 149 0.29 17.78 -2.66
CA ASP A 149 1.60 17.27 -2.30
C ASP A 149 1.80 17.24 -0.78
N HIS A 150 2.63 16.31 -0.31
CA HIS A 150 3.02 16.23 1.09
C HIS A 150 3.93 17.41 1.46
N ALA A 151 3.64 18.04 2.61
CA ALA A 151 4.48 19.07 3.21
C ALA A 151 5.34 18.46 4.32
N TYR A 152 6.42 17.78 3.94
CA TYR A 152 7.32 17.11 4.90
C TYR A 152 8.21 18.10 5.66
N GLU A 153 8.21 17.97 6.99
CA GLU A 153 9.11 18.67 7.91
C GLU A 153 10.13 17.68 8.48
N LYS A 154 11.40 18.11 8.56
CA LYS A 154 12.53 17.28 8.99
C LYS A 154 12.81 17.47 10.48
N THR A 155 12.94 16.36 11.21
CA THR A 155 13.45 16.31 12.58
C THR A 155 14.63 15.35 12.65
N THR A 156 15.75 15.78 13.25
CA THR A 156 16.97 14.97 13.33
C THR A 156 17.17 14.41 14.75
N THR A 157 17.37 13.10 14.82
CA THR A 157 17.93 12.39 15.96
C THR A 157 19.40 12.11 15.66
N GLU A 158 20.30 12.77 16.37
CA GLU A 158 21.75 12.65 16.15
C GLU A 158 22.25 11.21 16.37
N SER A 159 23.15 10.77 15.49
CA SER A 159 23.86 9.50 15.66
C SER A 159 24.91 9.58 16.79
N THR A 160 25.28 8.44 17.35
CA THR A 160 26.35 8.34 18.36
C THR A 160 27.51 7.48 17.82
N CYS A 161 28.54 7.23 18.65
CA CYS A 161 29.64 6.35 18.26
C CYS A 161 29.20 4.88 18.03
N ILE A 162 28.07 4.46 18.61
CA ILE A 162 27.62 3.06 18.59
C ILE A 162 26.25 2.93 17.93
N SER A 163 25.32 3.84 18.25
CA SER A 163 23.95 3.82 17.74
C SER A 163 23.80 4.75 16.54
N GLU A 164 23.07 4.27 15.54
CA GLU A 164 22.60 5.06 14.40
C GLU A 164 21.69 6.21 14.88
N GLY A 165 21.71 7.30 14.12
CA GLY A 165 20.76 8.39 14.21
C GLY A 165 19.74 8.31 13.07
N PHE A 166 18.79 9.24 13.05
CA PHE A 166 17.70 9.23 12.06
C PHE A 166 17.30 10.66 11.69
N ASP A 167 17.11 10.88 10.40
CA ASP A 167 16.36 12.01 9.89
C ASP A 167 14.92 11.58 9.62
N THR A 168 14.00 12.03 10.47
CA THR A 168 12.57 11.73 10.34
C THR A 168 11.87 12.86 9.59
N PHE A 169 11.18 12.52 8.50
CA PHE A 169 10.39 13.44 7.69
C PHE A 169 8.91 13.20 7.93
N THR A 170 8.18 14.20 8.43
CA THR A 170 6.77 14.06 8.77
C THR A 170 5.93 15.12 8.05
N CYS A 171 4.89 14.70 7.33
CA CYS A 171 3.97 15.59 6.66
C CYS A 171 3.07 16.29 7.69
N SER A 172 3.14 17.63 7.77
CA SER A 172 2.35 18.41 8.73
C SER A 172 0.84 18.39 8.47
N VAL A 173 0.44 17.99 7.26
CA VAL A 173 -0.98 17.95 6.84
C VAL A 173 -1.64 16.62 7.19
N CYS A 174 -0.98 15.48 6.91
CA CYS A 174 -1.59 14.15 7.05
C CYS A 174 -0.89 13.23 8.06
N GLY A 175 0.26 13.64 8.61
CA GLY A 175 1.04 12.85 9.56
C GLY A 175 1.78 11.65 8.95
N ASP A 176 1.78 11.51 7.62
CA ASP A 176 2.60 10.52 6.93
C ASP A 176 4.09 10.78 7.23
N SER A 177 4.87 9.73 7.45
CA SER A 177 6.28 9.88 7.79
C SER A 177 7.17 8.78 7.24
N TYR A 178 8.43 9.14 7.00
CA TYR A 178 9.49 8.21 6.65
C TYR A 178 10.80 8.66 7.32
N GLU A 179 11.76 7.74 7.40
CA GLU A 179 13.04 7.97 8.05
C GLU A 179 14.21 7.64 7.12
N GLU A 180 15.23 8.48 7.18
CA GLU A 180 16.54 8.21 6.59
C GLU A 180 17.55 7.91 7.71
N VAL A 181 18.27 6.79 7.57
CA VAL A 181 19.23 6.33 8.58
C VAL A 181 20.51 7.15 8.49
N LEU A 182 20.95 7.69 9.63
CA LEU A 182 22.27 8.28 9.80
C LEU A 182 23.18 7.23 10.44
N PRO A 183 24.22 6.75 9.75
CA PRO A 183 25.08 5.70 10.29
C PRO A 183 25.78 6.15 11.57
N ALA A 184 26.05 5.20 12.47
CA ALA A 184 26.85 5.48 13.66
C ALA A 184 28.22 6.07 13.27
N VAL A 185 28.67 7.06 14.03
CA VAL A 185 29.92 7.79 13.76
C VAL A 185 31.15 6.89 13.89
N GLY A 186 31.05 5.84 14.71
CA GLY A 186 32.18 5.02 15.13
C GLY A 186 33.03 5.70 16.20
N HIS A 187 34.03 4.97 16.70
CA HIS A 187 34.99 5.48 17.68
C HIS A 187 36.20 6.08 16.98
N SER A 188 36.66 7.25 17.48
CA SER A 188 37.93 7.87 17.09
C SER A 188 38.85 7.87 18.31
N TYR A 189 39.70 6.84 18.42
CA TYR A 189 40.55 6.64 19.58
C TYR A 189 41.87 7.42 19.48
N GLU A 190 42.20 8.16 20.53
CA GLU A 190 43.54 8.69 20.79
C GLU A 190 44.30 7.79 21.76
N LYS A 191 45.61 7.66 21.54
CA LYS A 191 46.49 6.77 22.30
C LYS A 191 47.39 7.56 23.26
N VAL A 192 47.46 7.10 24.51
CA VAL A 192 48.42 7.55 25.52
C VAL A 192 49.23 6.36 26.01
N THR A 193 50.56 6.47 25.97
CA THR A 193 51.49 5.40 26.34
C THR A 193 52.18 5.71 27.67
N VAL A 194 52.21 4.70 28.54
CA VAL A 194 53.10 4.62 29.69
C VAL A 194 54.16 3.57 29.37
N ASP A 195 55.42 3.98 29.28
CA ASP A 195 56.51 3.09 28.89
C ASP A 195 56.76 1.98 29.93
N PRO A 196 57.11 0.76 29.49
CA PRO A 196 57.50 -0.31 30.40
C PRO A 196 58.82 0.00 31.11
N THR A 197 59.01 -0.63 32.26
CA THR A 197 60.28 -0.62 33.00
C THR A 197 60.93 -2.00 32.94
N CYS A 198 62.10 -2.20 33.58
CA CYS A 198 62.70 -3.52 33.69
C CYS A 198 61.82 -4.55 34.42
N ILE A 199 60.91 -4.10 35.29
CA ILE A 199 60.15 -4.96 36.21
C ILE A 199 58.65 -4.89 35.91
N ALA A 200 58.12 -3.69 35.72
CA ALA A 200 56.70 -3.45 35.48
C ALA A 200 56.40 -3.26 33.99
N ASP A 201 55.31 -3.90 33.55
CA ASP A 201 54.72 -3.67 32.24
C ASP A 201 54.36 -2.18 32.04
N GLY A 202 54.48 -1.72 30.81
CA GLY A 202 53.92 -0.47 30.33
C GLY A 202 52.46 -0.65 29.93
N THR A 203 51.82 0.41 29.46
CA THR A 203 50.41 0.36 29.05
C THR A 203 50.12 1.38 27.96
N ASP A 204 49.43 0.94 26.92
CA ASP A 204 48.77 1.82 25.97
C ASP A 204 47.30 1.97 26.36
N THR A 205 46.84 3.21 26.50
CA THR A 205 45.43 3.54 26.74
C THR A 205 44.86 4.24 25.52
N TYR A 206 43.80 3.68 24.96
CA TYR A 206 43.06 4.24 23.83
C TYR A 206 41.76 4.84 24.34
N THR A 207 41.50 6.11 24.06
CA THR A 207 40.30 6.82 24.52
C THR A 207 39.62 7.50 23.34
N CYS A 208 38.34 7.22 23.13
CA CYS A 208 37.53 7.84 22.10
C CYS A 208 37.31 9.31 22.44
N THR A 209 37.71 10.22 21.55
CA THR A 209 37.59 11.67 21.75
C THR A 209 36.14 12.16 21.76
N THR A 210 35.25 11.42 21.11
CA THR A 210 33.83 11.78 20.98
C THR A 210 32.96 11.33 22.15
N CYS A 211 33.15 10.10 22.64
CA CYS A 211 32.27 9.51 23.68
C CYS A 211 32.98 9.09 24.97
N GLY A 212 34.31 9.17 25.02
CA GLY A 212 35.09 8.79 26.20
C GLY A 212 35.21 7.28 26.45
N ASP A 213 34.68 6.44 25.56
CA ASP A 213 34.94 5.00 25.61
C ASP A 213 36.44 4.73 25.59
N SER A 214 36.92 3.76 26.38
CA SER A 214 38.36 3.49 26.46
C SER A 214 38.68 2.03 26.68
N TYR A 215 39.82 1.61 26.12
CA TYR A 215 40.40 0.30 26.35
C TYR A 215 41.92 0.40 26.51
N LYS A 216 42.54 -0.67 27.05
CA LYS A 216 43.97 -0.71 27.36
C LYS A 216 44.62 -1.96 26.82
N GLU A 217 45.87 -1.81 26.38
CA GLU A 217 46.76 -2.90 25.97
C GLU A 217 48.01 -2.88 26.83
N SER A 218 48.46 -4.05 27.31
CA SER A 218 49.69 -4.17 28.11
C SER A 218 50.92 -4.21 27.22
N ILE A 219 51.98 -3.50 27.63
CA ILE A 219 53.30 -3.59 27.00
C ILE A 219 54.20 -4.37 27.96
N PRO A 220 54.73 -5.54 27.59
CA PRO A 220 55.55 -6.33 28.49
C PRO A 220 56.75 -5.56 29.05
N ALA A 221 57.09 -5.82 30.32
CA ALA A 221 58.31 -5.32 30.94
C ALA A 221 59.55 -5.62 30.09
N LEU A 222 60.53 -4.71 30.12
CA LEU A 222 61.76 -4.82 29.32
C LEU A 222 62.65 -5.99 29.77
N GLY A 223 62.49 -6.43 31.03
CA GLY A 223 63.42 -7.34 31.69
C GLY A 223 64.75 -6.66 32.02
N HIS A 224 65.69 -7.47 32.53
CA HIS A 224 67.02 -7.02 32.87
C HIS A 224 68.03 -7.37 31.78
N SER A 225 68.93 -6.44 31.50
CA SER A 225 70.08 -6.64 30.60
C SER A 225 71.37 -6.55 31.40
N GLU A 226 72.18 -7.59 31.35
CA GLU A 226 73.44 -7.68 32.11
C GLU A 226 74.42 -6.58 31.71
N GLY A 227 74.99 -5.91 32.71
CA GLY A 227 76.08 -4.95 32.55
C GLY A 227 77.46 -5.57 32.76
N GLU A 228 78.48 -4.71 32.68
CA GLU A 228 79.85 -5.14 32.95
C GLU A 228 80.00 -5.55 34.41
N ALA A 229 80.78 -6.61 34.65
CA ALA A 229 81.03 -7.08 35.99
C ALA A 229 82.03 -6.16 36.72
N VAL A 230 81.64 -5.69 37.90
CA VAL A 230 82.43 -4.73 38.70
C VAL A 230 82.91 -5.41 39.97
N ILE A 231 84.21 -5.27 40.29
CA ILE A 231 84.77 -5.70 41.57
C ILE A 231 84.36 -4.69 42.65
N SER A 232 83.25 -4.94 43.33
CA SER A 232 82.73 -4.10 44.41
C SER A 232 83.62 -4.14 45.67
N LYS A 233 84.26 -5.29 45.94
CA LYS A 233 85.21 -5.47 47.03
C LYS A 233 86.41 -6.28 46.59
N LYS A 234 87.61 -5.68 46.62
CA LYS A 234 88.84 -6.39 46.26
C LYS A 234 89.17 -7.48 47.30
N PRO A 235 89.49 -8.73 46.88
CA PRO A 235 89.92 -9.78 47.81
C PRO A 235 91.25 -9.40 48.47
N ARG A 236 91.34 -9.67 49.78
CA ARG A 236 92.57 -9.43 50.59
C ARG A 236 93.18 -10.77 50.99
N ALA A 237 94.31 -10.71 51.70
CA ALA A 237 95.01 -11.91 52.18
C ALA A 237 94.09 -12.89 52.91
N PHE A 238 93.16 -12.36 53.72
CA PHE A 238 92.34 -13.15 54.64
C PHE A 238 90.87 -12.77 54.66
N SER A 239 90.40 -12.10 53.62
CA SER A 239 89.00 -11.75 53.46
C SER A 239 88.63 -11.86 52.00
N GLU A 240 87.51 -12.51 51.74
CA GLU A 240 86.93 -12.63 50.41
C GLU A 240 86.63 -11.26 49.79
N GLY A 241 86.73 -11.22 48.47
CA GLY A 241 86.25 -10.12 47.65
C GLY A 241 84.85 -10.39 47.14
N GLU A 242 84.30 -9.43 46.41
CA GLU A 242 82.97 -9.49 45.83
C GLU A 242 83.00 -8.83 44.45
N GLN A 243 82.33 -9.47 43.50
CA GLN A 243 82.09 -8.97 42.16
C GLN A 243 80.58 -8.98 41.91
N THR A 244 80.05 -7.88 41.39
CA THR A 244 78.62 -7.71 41.14
C THR A 244 78.37 -7.45 39.66
N ILE A 245 77.32 -8.05 39.12
CA ILE A 245 76.78 -7.76 37.79
C ILE A 245 75.43 -7.06 38.02
N SER A 246 75.27 -5.88 37.44
CA SER A 246 74.05 -5.07 37.57
C SER A 246 73.40 -4.85 36.22
N CYS A 247 72.07 -4.65 36.21
CA CYS A 247 71.32 -4.29 35.01
C CYS A 247 71.80 -2.93 34.47
N ILE A 248 72.13 -2.85 33.18
CA ILE A 248 72.57 -1.58 32.54
C ILE A 248 71.49 -0.50 32.55
N THR A 249 70.22 -0.88 32.59
CA THR A 249 69.09 0.04 32.44
C THR A 249 68.61 0.59 33.77
N CYS A 250 68.46 -0.26 34.80
CA CYS A 250 67.91 0.13 36.10
C CYS A 250 68.90 0.07 37.27
N GLY A 251 70.10 -0.51 37.08
CA GLY A 251 71.13 -0.64 38.11
C GLY A 251 70.89 -1.75 39.15
N GLU A 252 69.78 -2.50 39.05
CA GLU A 252 69.51 -3.63 39.93
C GLU A 252 70.62 -4.69 39.85
N VAL A 253 71.08 -5.21 40.99
CA VAL A 253 72.11 -6.25 41.04
C VAL A 253 71.48 -7.58 40.66
N LEU A 254 71.94 -8.16 39.55
CA LEU A 254 71.42 -9.43 39.00
C LEU A 254 72.17 -10.63 39.58
N GLU A 255 73.48 -10.48 39.77
CA GLU A 255 74.35 -11.53 40.29
C GLU A 255 75.42 -10.94 41.20
N SER A 256 75.73 -11.63 42.31
CA SER A 256 76.89 -11.35 43.16
C SER A 256 77.73 -12.62 43.32
N ILE A 257 79.00 -12.51 42.94
CA ILE A 257 79.98 -13.59 42.96
C ILE A 257 81.01 -13.28 44.06
N ILE A 258 81.20 -14.23 44.97
CA ILE A 258 82.22 -14.14 46.01
C ILE A 258 83.57 -14.53 45.41
N LEU A 259 84.55 -13.62 45.47
CA LEU A 259 85.92 -13.87 45.02
C LEU A 259 86.75 -14.44 46.17
N PRO A 260 87.49 -15.55 45.97
CA PRO A 260 88.24 -16.18 47.06
C PRO A 260 89.31 -15.24 47.64
N GLN A 261 89.54 -15.33 48.95
CA GLN A 261 90.67 -14.68 49.61
C GLN A 261 92.00 -15.11 48.98
N LYS A 262 93.01 -14.23 48.99
CA LYS A 262 94.30 -14.50 48.32
C LYS A 262 95.11 -15.62 48.98
N PHE A 263 94.86 -15.91 50.26
CA PHE A 263 95.51 -16.98 50.99
C PHE A 263 94.50 -18.08 51.33
N PRO A 264 94.80 -19.37 51.14
CA PRO A 264 93.82 -20.45 51.29
C PRO A 264 93.39 -20.70 52.73
N LEU A 265 94.21 -20.32 53.72
CA LEU A 265 93.93 -20.50 55.14
C LEU A 265 93.30 -19.23 55.73
N SER A 266 92.21 -19.37 56.49
CA SER A 266 91.61 -18.23 57.20
C SER A 266 92.54 -17.69 58.28
N ILE A 267 92.42 -16.39 58.62
CA ILE A 267 93.16 -15.78 59.75
C ILE A 267 93.03 -16.62 61.02
N LYS A 268 91.84 -17.14 61.28
CA LYS A 268 91.55 -17.94 62.47
C LYS A 268 92.34 -19.25 62.49
N LEU A 269 92.48 -19.90 61.34
CA LEU A 269 93.28 -21.11 61.17
C LEU A 269 94.78 -20.81 61.26
N LEU A 270 95.23 -19.67 60.73
CA LEU A 270 96.63 -19.26 60.78
C LEU A 270 97.07 -18.88 62.20
N LEU A 271 96.20 -18.19 62.97
CA LEU A 271 96.42 -17.91 64.39
C LEU A 271 96.50 -19.18 65.24
N LEU A 272 95.72 -20.23 64.93
CA LEU A 272 95.79 -21.52 65.61
C LEU A 272 97.10 -22.29 65.34
N VAL A 273 97.73 -22.05 64.19
CA VAL A 273 99.02 -22.68 63.81
C VAL A 273 100.22 -21.94 64.39
N VAL A 274 100.14 -20.60 64.53
CA VAL A 274 101.26 -19.75 65.01
C VAL A 274 101.28 -19.57 66.54
N LEU A 275 100.15 -19.74 67.24
CA LEU A 275 100.04 -19.67 68.71
C LEU A 275 100.28 -21.03 69.41
N ARG A 276 100.91 -21.98 68.71
CA ARG A 276 101.23 -23.33 69.20
C ARG A 276 102.73 -23.53 69.35
#